data_AF-A0A7S0C3E3-F1
#
_entry.id   AF-A0A7S0C3E3-F1
#
_cell.length_a   1.000
_cell.length_b   1.000
_cell.length_c   1.000
_cell.angle_alpha   90.00
_cell.angle_beta   90.00
_cell.angle_gamma   90.00
#
_symmetry.space_group_name_H-M   'P 1'
#
loop_
_entity.id
_entity.type
_entity.pdbx_description
1 polymer ?
#
loop_
_entity_poly.entity_id
_entity_poly.type
_entity_poly.pdbx_seq_one_letter_code
_entity_poly.pdbx_strand_id
1 'polypeptide(L)'
;VQKKGGSINDAWTLDDYFNGDLELVQMQRGAGANNVGMVAWLMVLKTVEYPNGRQIVLIANDITFKAGSFGTREDVVFKLASEYAREKRAPRLYVAANSGARIGTAEKVKKAFKVAFKDPSKPENGFKFLYVTKDDYVRLVQSSKEILTEPVQFENPITGKMEEVYKITDVIGSEPDLGVENLKGSGLIAGETSSAYEDIFTMTIVLGRTVGIGAYLVRLGQRTIQKKTSSPIILTGYQALNKLMGCEVYSTNDQLGGPGIMYNNGVTHLVAPDHLSCITEALQWLSYVPSIRGGLLPIVDLRGVDEIERSVNYSPQPGVSYDPRHLLAGAHDGKGVWQAGFFDKNSFKETLGGWAKTVIVGRARLGGIPMGVVVTENRTVEAIKPADPADVKASEAVIQEPGGVWFPNSAYKTAQAINDFRTEDLPLM
;
A
#
# COMPACT_ATOMS: atom_id res chain seq x y z
N VAL A 1 5.09 -5.17 20.40
CA VAL A 1 4.81 -6.63 20.36
C VAL A 1 5.79 -7.29 21.29
N GLN A 2 5.27 -8.10 22.21
CA GLN A 2 6.06 -8.90 23.15
C GLN A 2 5.45 -10.30 23.28
N LYS A 3 6.18 -11.22 23.91
CA LYS A 3 5.63 -12.51 24.36
C LYS A 3 4.71 -12.30 25.56
N LYS A 4 3.58 -13.00 25.59
CA LYS A 4 2.63 -12.99 26.70
C LYS A 4 3.32 -13.44 27.99
N GLY A 5 3.25 -12.60 29.03
CA GLY A 5 3.93 -12.84 30.30
C GLY A 5 5.45 -12.69 30.28
N GLY A 6 6.03 -12.24 29.16
CA GLY A 6 7.46 -11.98 29.00
C GLY A 6 7.82 -10.50 29.13
N SER A 7 9.09 -10.19 28.88
CA SER A 7 9.62 -8.82 28.80
C SER A 7 9.56 -8.28 27.37
N ILE A 8 9.44 -6.96 27.22
CA ILE A 8 9.43 -6.27 25.91
C ILE A 8 10.72 -6.46 25.10
N ASN A 9 11.81 -6.80 25.78
CA ASN A 9 13.12 -7.03 25.17
C ASN A 9 13.32 -8.48 24.73
N ASP A 10 12.40 -9.38 25.05
CA ASP A 10 12.52 -10.78 24.68
C ASP A 10 12.40 -10.92 23.15
N ALA A 11 13.33 -11.69 22.58
CA ALA A 11 13.29 -12.01 21.17
C ALA A 11 12.07 -12.87 20.85
N TRP A 12 11.41 -12.57 19.73
CA TRP A 12 10.25 -13.30 19.24
C TRP A 12 10.29 -13.44 17.72
N THR A 13 9.61 -14.47 17.22
CA THR A 13 9.58 -14.86 15.81
C THR A 13 8.15 -14.88 15.26
N LEU A 14 8.03 -15.14 13.96
CA LEU A 14 6.75 -15.38 13.31
C LEU A 14 6.04 -16.64 13.83
N ASP A 15 6.78 -17.65 14.29
CA ASP A 15 6.19 -18.86 14.85
C ASP A 15 5.56 -18.60 16.22
N ASP A 16 6.17 -17.74 17.05
CA ASP A 16 5.54 -17.28 18.30
C ASP A 16 4.18 -16.59 18.02
N TYR A 17 4.05 -15.86 16.91
CA TYR A 17 2.77 -15.32 16.47
C TYR A 17 1.77 -16.43 16.12
N PHE A 18 2.18 -17.43 15.33
CA PHE A 18 1.30 -18.55 14.94
C PHE A 18 0.86 -19.42 16.13
N ASN A 19 1.70 -19.53 17.15
CA ASN A 19 1.36 -20.21 18.40
C ASN A 19 0.41 -19.40 19.30
N GLY A 20 0.16 -18.13 18.97
CA GLY A 20 -0.67 -17.24 19.77
C GLY A 20 0.04 -16.70 21.02
N ASP A 21 1.38 -16.71 21.03
CA ASP A 21 2.19 -16.34 22.19
C ASP A 21 2.48 -14.84 22.26
N LEU A 22 2.08 -14.07 21.23
CA LEU A 22 2.38 -12.63 21.15
C LEU A 22 1.18 -11.75 21.49
N GLU A 23 1.48 -10.55 21.99
CA GLU A 23 0.50 -9.51 22.27
C GLU A 23 1.00 -8.11 21.89
N LEU A 24 0.05 -7.22 21.63
CA LEU A 24 0.30 -5.78 21.51
C LEU A 24 0.16 -5.12 22.87
N VAL A 25 1.17 -4.31 23.21
CA VAL A 25 1.20 -3.54 24.46
C VAL A 25 1.43 -2.08 24.11
N GLN A 26 0.60 -1.21 24.68
CA GLN A 26 0.79 0.24 24.57
C GLN A 26 1.99 0.65 25.42
N MET A 27 2.85 1.48 24.86
CA MET A 27 4.05 1.94 25.56
C MET A 27 4.37 3.38 25.21
N GLN A 28 5.01 4.06 26.15
CA GLN A 28 5.60 5.38 25.93
C GLN A 28 7.12 5.23 25.85
N ARG A 29 7.71 5.58 24.71
CA ARG A 29 9.15 5.51 24.46
C ARG A 29 9.59 6.67 23.57
N GLY A 30 10.89 6.94 23.55
CA GLY A 30 11.49 7.96 22.67
C GLY A 30 11.30 7.64 21.18
N ALA A 31 11.27 8.67 20.34
CA ALA A 31 11.22 8.52 18.89
C ALA A 31 12.49 7.80 18.38
N GLY A 32 12.34 6.93 17.37
CA GLY A 32 13.45 6.17 16.79
C GLY A 32 13.91 4.96 17.61
N ALA A 33 13.27 4.65 18.74
CA ALA A 33 13.59 3.48 19.57
C ALA A 33 12.96 2.17 19.04
N ASN A 34 12.54 2.12 17.78
CA ASN A 34 11.97 0.91 17.17
C ASN A 34 13.07 -0.10 16.83
N ASN A 35 12.83 -1.36 17.21
CA ASN A 35 13.71 -2.51 16.94
C ASN A 35 13.19 -3.40 15.79
N VAL A 36 12.21 -2.89 15.05
CA VAL A 36 11.53 -3.47 13.88
C VAL A 36 11.22 -2.32 12.93
N GLY A 37 11.27 -2.56 11.61
CA GLY A 37 10.99 -1.56 10.57
C GLY A 37 9.51 -1.23 10.35
N MET A 38 8.66 -1.55 11.33
CA MET A 38 7.22 -1.31 11.33
C MET A 38 6.81 -0.75 12.69
N VAL A 39 6.04 0.34 12.69
CA VAL A 39 5.57 1.01 13.90
C VAL A 39 4.06 1.20 13.82
N ALA A 40 3.40 1.08 14.97
CA ALA A 40 1.96 1.31 15.08
C ALA A 40 1.65 2.21 16.27
N TRP A 41 0.63 3.04 16.12
CA TRP A 41 0.10 3.94 17.15
C TRP A 41 -1.41 3.76 17.27
N LEU A 42 -1.90 3.71 18.51
CA LEU A 42 -3.29 4.04 18.81
C LEU A 42 -3.35 5.53 19.10
N MET A 43 -4.05 6.28 18.26
CA MET A 43 -4.20 7.72 18.42
C MET A 43 -5.63 8.06 18.84
N VAL A 44 -5.77 9.03 19.75
CA VAL A 44 -7.06 9.66 20.08
C VAL A 44 -7.06 11.07 19.50
N LEU A 45 -7.88 11.29 18.49
CA LEU A 45 -7.98 12.57 17.80
C LEU A 45 -9.24 13.31 18.25
N LYS A 46 -9.10 14.52 18.79
CA LYS A 46 -10.24 15.42 19.01
C LYS A 46 -10.49 16.18 17.71
N THR A 47 -11.62 15.93 17.07
CA THR A 47 -11.98 16.51 15.78
C THR A 47 -13.30 17.28 15.91
N VAL A 48 -13.68 18.04 14.89
CA VAL A 48 -14.93 18.83 14.91
C VAL A 48 -16.13 17.91 15.10
N GLU A 49 -16.13 16.77 14.41
CA GLU A 49 -17.19 15.79 14.44
C GLU A 49 -17.14 14.86 15.67
N TYR A 50 -15.98 14.75 16.34
CA TYR A 50 -15.83 14.05 17.62
C TYR A 50 -15.01 14.86 18.63
N PRO A 51 -15.58 15.90 19.27
CA PRO A 51 -14.86 16.75 20.23
C PRO A 51 -14.35 16.00 21.46
N ASN A 52 -15.03 14.93 21.85
CA ASN A 52 -14.63 14.04 22.95
C ASN A 52 -13.50 13.06 22.56
N GLY A 53 -13.15 13.00 21.26
CA GLY A 53 -12.12 12.14 20.72
C GLY A 53 -12.66 10.96 19.92
N ARG A 54 -11.99 10.63 18.83
CA ARG A 54 -12.12 9.37 18.08
C ARG A 54 -10.81 8.60 18.10
N GLN A 55 -10.88 7.28 18.13
CA GLN A 55 -9.68 6.43 18.04
C GLN A 55 -9.38 6.07 16.59
N ILE A 56 -8.09 6.04 16.25
CA ILE A 56 -7.60 5.44 15.01
C ILE A 56 -6.36 4.59 15.29
N VAL A 57 -6.16 3.56 14.48
CA VAL A 57 -4.89 2.81 14.45
C VAL A 57 -4.09 3.27 13.25
N LEU A 58 -2.91 3.83 13.49
CA LEU A 58 -1.97 4.23 12.45
C LEU A 58 -0.82 3.22 12.40
N ILE A 59 -0.55 2.66 11.22
CA ILE A 59 0.56 1.74 10.97
C ILE A 59 1.49 2.41 9.96
N ALA A 60 2.81 2.34 10.15
CA ALA A 60 3.76 2.91 9.21
C ALA A 60 5.05 2.08 9.11
N ASN A 61 5.58 1.98 7.89
CA ASN A 61 6.95 1.53 7.69
C ASN A 61 7.93 2.58 8.23
N ASP A 62 9.06 2.12 8.75
CA ASP A 62 10.25 2.97 8.92
C ASP A 62 11.19 2.77 7.73
N ILE A 63 11.20 3.74 6.81
CA ILE A 63 12.04 3.67 5.60
C ILE A 63 13.54 3.68 5.93
N THR A 64 13.95 4.18 7.10
CA THR A 64 15.35 4.22 7.53
C THR A 64 15.84 2.87 8.05
N PHE A 65 14.92 2.03 8.51
CA PHE A 65 15.22 0.69 9.00
C PHE A 65 15.22 -0.32 7.85
N LYS A 66 16.41 -0.77 7.43
CA LYS A 66 16.58 -1.75 6.32
C LYS A 66 15.75 -1.38 5.08
N ALA A 67 15.77 -0.09 4.71
CA ALA A 67 15.03 0.47 3.57
C ALA A 67 13.50 0.26 3.63
N GLY A 68 12.92 0.12 4.84
CA GLY A 68 11.50 -0.17 5.03
C GLY A 68 11.06 -1.52 4.47
N SER A 69 11.98 -2.49 4.33
CA SER A 69 11.65 -3.82 3.83
C SER A 69 10.83 -4.63 4.84
N PHE A 70 9.86 -5.40 4.34
CA PHE A 70 9.04 -6.32 5.11
C PHE A 70 9.81 -7.62 5.38
N GLY A 71 10.31 -7.77 6.60
CA GLY A 71 10.69 -9.08 7.14
C GLY A 71 9.57 -9.64 8.02
N THR A 72 9.76 -10.85 8.51
CA THR A 72 8.76 -11.59 9.28
C THR A 72 8.26 -10.81 10.52
N ARG A 73 9.14 -10.07 11.20
CA ARG A 73 8.76 -9.26 12.37
C ARG A 73 7.94 -8.02 11.98
N GLU A 74 8.27 -7.37 10.87
CA GLU A 74 7.48 -6.26 10.35
C GLU A 74 6.06 -6.71 10.00
N ASP A 75 5.94 -7.88 9.38
CA ASP A 75 4.65 -8.49 9.01
C ASP A 75 3.79 -8.77 10.26
N VAL A 76 4.37 -9.34 11.32
CA VAL A 76 3.67 -9.59 12.59
C VAL A 76 3.18 -8.30 13.25
N VAL A 77 4.00 -7.25 13.29
CA VAL A 77 3.58 -5.96 13.86
C VAL A 77 2.41 -5.37 13.07
N PHE A 78 2.49 -5.40 11.74
CA PHE A 78 1.41 -4.95 10.87
C PHE A 78 0.13 -5.76 11.11
N LYS A 79 0.24 -7.10 11.12
CA LYS A 79 -0.87 -8.03 11.31
C LYS A 79 -1.60 -7.78 12.63
N LEU A 80 -0.87 -7.81 13.74
CA LEU A 80 -1.46 -7.60 15.07
C LEU A 80 -2.10 -6.21 15.20
N ALA A 81 -1.49 -5.17 14.62
CA ALA A 81 -2.06 -3.81 14.68
C ALA A 81 -3.35 -3.69 13.85
N SER A 82 -3.41 -4.34 12.69
CA SER A 82 -4.63 -4.42 11.87
C SER A 82 -5.73 -5.21 12.56
N GLU A 83 -5.40 -6.35 13.17
CA GLU A 83 -6.35 -7.14 13.97
C GLU A 83 -6.88 -6.37 15.17
N TYR A 84 -6.00 -5.64 15.87
CA TYR A 84 -6.42 -4.76 16.95
C TYR A 84 -7.40 -3.68 16.46
N ALA A 85 -7.15 -3.08 15.30
CA ALA A 85 -8.06 -2.10 14.71
C ALA A 85 -9.45 -2.73 14.43
N ARG A 86 -9.48 -3.96 13.91
CA ARG A 86 -10.72 -4.71 13.67
C ARG A 86 -11.45 -5.07 14.95
N GLU A 87 -10.74 -5.56 15.96
CA GLU A 87 -11.30 -5.88 17.29
C GLU A 87 -11.95 -4.63 17.92
N LYS A 88 -11.30 -3.47 17.80
CA LYS A 88 -11.85 -2.19 18.27
C LYS A 88 -12.84 -1.55 17.30
N ARG A 89 -13.06 -2.15 16.13
CA ARG A 89 -13.86 -1.60 15.02
C ARG A 89 -13.44 -0.18 14.62
N ALA A 90 -12.18 0.19 14.88
CA ALA A 90 -11.65 1.53 14.68
C ALA A 90 -11.05 1.66 13.28
N PRO A 91 -11.07 2.86 12.66
CA PRO A 91 -10.37 3.13 11.41
C PRO A 91 -8.88 2.76 11.47
N ARG A 92 -8.39 2.10 10.42
CA ARG A 92 -6.99 1.72 10.24
C ARG A 92 -6.36 2.48 9.07
N LEU A 93 -5.37 3.31 9.39
CA LEU A 93 -4.59 4.07 8.42
C LEU A 93 -3.21 3.42 8.27
N TYR A 94 -2.75 3.26 7.04
CA TYR A 94 -1.42 2.75 6.73
C TYR A 94 -0.62 3.79 5.95
N VAL A 95 0.52 4.23 6.51
CA VAL A 95 1.47 5.12 5.84
C VAL A 95 2.54 4.28 5.17
N ALA A 96 2.52 4.25 3.84
CA ALA A 96 3.37 3.37 3.03
C ALA A 96 4.64 4.08 2.55
N ALA A 97 5.79 3.49 2.92
CA ALA A 97 7.11 3.82 2.40
C ALA A 97 8.05 2.62 2.61
N ASN A 98 8.16 1.75 1.61
CA ASN A 98 8.82 0.45 1.75
C ASN A 98 9.52 -0.02 0.47
N SER A 99 10.31 -1.08 0.59
CA SER A 99 11.02 -1.71 -0.52
C SER A 99 10.53 -3.15 -0.81
N GLY A 100 9.31 -3.48 -0.40
CA GLY A 100 8.75 -4.82 -0.53
C GLY A 100 9.32 -5.83 0.46
N ALA A 101 9.18 -7.12 0.14
CA ALA A 101 9.71 -8.20 0.98
C ALA A 101 11.23 -8.11 1.08
N ARG A 102 11.76 -8.39 2.28
CA ARG A 102 13.20 -8.42 2.51
C ARG A 102 13.83 -9.55 1.71
N ILE A 103 15.00 -9.29 1.15
CA ILE A 103 15.80 -10.25 0.41
C ILE A 103 17.16 -10.30 1.08
N GLY A 104 17.64 -11.51 1.37
CA GLY A 104 18.94 -11.74 1.99
C GLY A 104 19.69 -12.90 1.36
N THR A 105 20.96 -13.04 1.75
CA THR A 105 21.81 -14.18 1.37
C THR A 105 22.56 -14.65 2.61
N ALA A 106 22.81 -15.95 2.74
CA ALA A 106 23.52 -16.51 3.89
C ALA A 106 25.00 -16.11 3.91
N GLU A 107 25.35 -15.08 4.69
CA GLU A 107 26.69 -14.48 4.68
C GLU A 107 27.79 -15.43 5.19
N LYS A 108 27.45 -16.34 6.13
CA LYS A 108 28.41 -17.36 6.59
C LYS A 108 28.77 -18.36 5.49
N VAL A 109 27.80 -18.72 4.66
CA VAL A 109 28.00 -19.64 3.53
C VAL A 109 28.81 -18.97 2.43
N LYS A 110 28.49 -17.72 2.11
CA LYS A 110 29.20 -16.89 1.13
C LYS A 110 30.71 -16.77 1.43
N LYS A 111 31.09 -16.73 2.70
CA LYS A 111 32.50 -16.66 3.13
C LYS A 111 33.24 -18.00 3.11
N ALA A 112 32.53 -19.12 2.99
CA ALA A 112 33.08 -20.45 3.19
C ALA A 112 33.05 -21.33 1.93
N PHE A 113 32.10 -21.12 1.02
CA PHE A 113 31.98 -21.99 -0.14
C PHE A 113 33.21 -21.91 -1.05
N LYS A 114 33.53 -23.05 -1.65
CA LYS A 114 34.58 -23.23 -2.65
C LYS A 114 33.96 -23.69 -3.95
N VAL A 115 34.69 -23.49 -5.04
CA VAL A 115 34.25 -23.83 -6.39
C VAL A 115 35.10 -24.97 -6.92
N ALA A 116 34.47 -26.07 -7.32
CA ALA A 116 35.15 -27.17 -8.00
C ALA A 116 35.24 -26.87 -9.50
N PHE A 117 36.23 -26.07 -9.92
CA PHE A 117 36.43 -25.72 -11.33
C PHE A 117 36.72 -26.95 -12.20
N LYS A 118 36.34 -26.90 -13.48
CA LYS A 118 36.73 -27.94 -14.45
C LYS A 118 38.24 -27.92 -14.69
N ASP A 119 38.80 -26.72 -14.80
CA ASP A 119 40.23 -26.41 -14.91
C ASP A 119 40.51 -25.15 -14.06
N PRO A 120 41.21 -25.22 -12.92
CA PRO A 120 41.48 -24.05 -12.09
C PRO A 120 42.39 -23.01 -12.74
N SER A 121 43.17 -23.40 -13.75
CA SER A 121 43.98 -22.45 -14.52
C SER A 121 43.14 -21.64 -15.51
N LYS A 122 41.93 -22.13 -15.83
CA LYS A 122 40.96 -21.51 -16.76
C LYS A 122 39.54 -21.52 -16.18
N PRO A 123 39.26 -20.73 -15.13
CA PRO A 123 37.94 -20.69 -14.47
C PRO A 123 36.75 -20.41 -15.41
N GLU A 124 36.99 -19.72 -16.52
CA GLU A 124 36.01 -19.43 -17.58
C GLU A 124 35.45 -20.68 -18.27
N ASN A 125 36.17 -21.81 -18.20
CA ASN A 125 35.68 -23.10 -18.68
C ASN A 125 34.52 -23.67 -17.82
N GLY A 126 34.23 -23.01 -16.70
CA GLY A 126 33.15 -23.31 -15.78
C GLY A 126 33.57 -24.25 -14.65
N PHE A 127 32.57 -24.66 -13.88
CA PHE A 127 32.75 -25.47 -12.67
C PHE A 127 31.81 -26.67 -12.66
N LYS A 128 32.10 -27.64 -11.79
CA LYS A 128 31.33 -28.87 -11.59
C LYS A 128 30.26 -28.67 -10.50
N PHE A 129 30.66 -28.13 -9.35
CA PHE A 129 29.78 -27.88 -8.20
C PHE A 129 30.41 -26.87 -7.22
N LEU A 130 29.59 -26.41 -6.27
CA LEU A 130 30.05 -25.68 -5.08
C LEU A 130 30.19 -26.64 -3.91
N TYR A 131 31.19 -26.45 -3.07
CA TYR A 131 31.44 -27.33 -1.93
C TYR A 131 31.99 -26.57 -0.72
N VAL A 132 32.01 -27.22 0.44
CA VAL A 132 32.77 -26.78 1.62
C VAL A 132 33.77 -27.84 2.05
N THR A 133 34.82 -27.40 2.76
CA THR A 133 35.79 -28.32 3.38
C THR A 133 35.15 -29.11 4.51
N LYS A 134 35.82 -30.16 5.00
CA LYS A 134 35.39 -30.91 6.18
C LYS A 134 35.23 -30.02 7.42
N ASP A 135 36.17 -29.11 7.65
CA ASP A 135 36.13 -28.20 8.78
C ASP A 135 34.96 -27.20 8.67
N ASP A 136 34.73 -26.67 7.47
CA ASP A 136 33.62 -25.77 7.20
C ASP A 136 32.26 -26.50 7.26
N TYR A 137 32.20 -27.78 6.87
CA TYR A 137 31.01 -28.62 7.01
C TYR A 137 30.62 -28.79 8.48
N VAL A 138 31.59 -29.13 9.36
CA VAL A 138 31.35 -29.23 10.80
C VAL A 138 30.83 -27.90 11.35
N ARG A 139 31.43 -26.78 10.95
CA ARG A 139 31.01 -25.45 11.40
C ARG A 139 29.62 -25.06 10.90
N LEU A 140 29.31 -25.26 9.62
CA LEU A 140 28.09 -24.73 9.00
C LEU A 140 26.88 -25.64 9.17
N VAL A 141 27.06 -26.96 9.14
CA VAL A 141 25.96 -27.93 9.20
C VAL A 141 25.68 -28.37 10.62
N GLN A 142 26.70 -28.84 11.34
CA GLN A 142 26.49 -29.42 12.67
C GLN A 142 26.18 -28.37 13.73
N SER A 143 26.73 -27.16 13.60
CA SER A 143 26.54 -26.11 14.61
C SER A 143 25.34 -25.20 14.33
N SER A 144 25.03 -24.93 13.07
CA SER A 144 24.07 -23.87 12.70
C SER A 144 23.10 -24.21 11.55
N LYS A 145 23.16 -25.44 11.00
CA LYS A 145 22.27 -25.92 9.93
C LYS A 145 22.12 -24.96 8.73
N GLU A 146 23.22 -24.33 8.32
CA GLU A 146 23.23 -23.28 7.29
C GLU A 146 23.02 -23.83 5.86
N ILE A 147 23.41 -25.08 5.62
CA ILE A 147 23.43 -25.72 4.30
C ILE A 147 23.08 -27.20 4.42
N LEU A 148 22.61 -27.78 3.32
CA LEU A 148 22.57 -29.23 3.10
C LEU A 148 23.70 -29.62 2.15
N THR A 149 24.29 -30.79 2.40
CA THR A 149 25.44 -31.26 1.63
C THR A 149 25.43 -32.76 1.38
N GLU A 150 26.20 -33.17 0.36
CA GLU A 150 26.51 -34.56 0.03
C GLU A 150 28.04 -34.74 0.01
N PRO A 151 28.60 -35.80 0.64
CA PRO A 151 30.02 -36.09 0.56
C PRO A 151 30.39 -36.57 -0.85
N VAL A 152 31.46 -36.01 -1.40
CA VAL A 152 31.96 -36.32 -2.74
C VAL A 152 33.48 -36.42 -2.68
N GLN A 153 34.05 -37.42 -3.37
CA GLN A 153 35.49 -37.51 -3.58
C GLN A 153 35.89 -36.54 -4.69
N PHE A 154 36.78 -35.60 -4.37
CA PHE A 154 37.23 -34.55 -5.27
C PHE A 154 38.76 -34.53 -5.33
N GLU A 155 39.32 -34.63 -6.53
CA GLU A 155 40.75 -34.43 -6.73
C GLU A 155 41.07 -32.95 -6.58
N ASN A 156 41.81 -32.60 -5.52
CA ASN A 156 42.26 -31.25 -5.29
C ASN A 156 43.27 -30.89 -6.39
N PRO A 157 42.95 -29.91 -7.25
CA PRO A 157 43.74 -29.68 -8.45
C PRO A 157 45.04 -28.89 -8.19
N ILE A 158 45.28 -28.46 -6.94
CA ILE A 158 46.57 -27.89 -6.51
C ILE A 158 47.48 -29.01 -5.99
N THR A 159 46.95 -29.95 -5.21
CA THR A 159 47.74 -30.99 -4.54
C THR A 159 47.78 -32.32 -5.30
N GLY A 160 46.89 -32.52 -6.28
CA GLY A 160 46.68 -33.78 -7.00
C GLY A 160 46.12 -34.91 -6.13
N LYS A 161 45.63 -34.61 -4.92
CA LYS A 161 45.15 -35.62 -3.98
C LYS A 161 43.63 -35.72 -4.01
N MET A 162 43.13 -36.95 -3.92
CA MET A 162 41.71 -37.19 -3.66
C MET A 162 41.39 -36.81 -2.22
N GLU A 163 40.48 -35.85 -2.07
CA GLU A 163 39.99 -35.33 -0.79
C GLU A 163 38.47 -35.52 -0.72
N GLU A 164 37.95 -35.90 0.43
CA GLU A 164 36.51 -35.87 0.67
C GLU A 164 36.07 -34.43 0.92
N VAL A 165 35.18 -33.93 0.08
CA VAL A 165 34.57 -32.61 0.20
C VAL A 165 33.06 -32.71 0.30
N TYR A 166 32.40 -31.67 0.80
CA TYR A 166 30.96 -31.67 1.02
C TYR A 166 30.32 -30.74 0.00
N LYS A 167 29.80 -31.33 -1.09
CA LYS A 167 29.08 -30.61 -2.15
C LYS A 167 27.83 -29.98 -1.55
N ILE A 168 27.61 -28.70 -1.82
CA ILE A 168 26.42 -27.97 -1.36
C ILE A 168 25.26 -28.30 -2.29
N THR A 169 24.15 -28.79 -1.74
CA THR A 169 22.90 -28.99 -2.47
C THR A 169 21.94 -27.84 -2.25
N ASP A 170 21.85 -27.36 -1.02
CA ASP A 170 20.89 -26.35 -0.61
C ASP A 170 21.53 -25.37 0.37
N VAL A 171 21.16 -24.10 0.26
CA VAL A 171 21.56 -23.04 1.19
C VAL A 171 20.30 -22.61 1.94
N ILE A 172 20.30 -22.82 3.25
CA ILE A 172 19.18 -22.48 4.14
C ILE A 172 19.44 -21.11 4.78
N GLY A 173 20.61 -20.97 5.41
CA GLY A 173 20.95 -19.82 6.23
C GLY A 173 20.37 -19.89 7.64
N SER A 174 21.15 -19.49 8.65
CA SER A 174 20.65 -19.36 10.04
C SER A 174 20.13 -17.95 10.37
N GLU A 175 20.42 -16.98 9.50
CA GLU A 175 19.94 -15.60 9.62
C GLU A 175 18.45 -15.54 9.25
N PRO A 176 17.62 -14.76 9.97
CA PRO A 176 16.23 -14.61 9.61
C PRO A 176 16.04 -13.69 8.41
N ASP A 177 14.89 -13.84 7.75
CA ASP A 177 14.39 -12.95 6.70
C ASP A 177 15.23 -12.95 5.41
N LEU A 178 15.63 -14.13 4.95
CA LEU A 178 16.39 -14.32 3.72
C LEU A 178 15.50 -14.44 2.48
N GLY A 179 14.35 -15.12 2.58
CA GLY A 179 13.52 -15.40 1.42
C GLY A 179 12.07 -15.78 1.72
N VAL A 180 11.75 -17.07 1.62
CA VAL A 180 10.37 -17.59 1.58
C VAL A 180 9.57 -17.31 2.86
N GLU A 181 10.23 -17.17 3.99
CA GLU A 181 9.62 -16.77 5.26
C GLU A 181 9.02 -15.36 5.19
N ASN A 182 9.64 -14.44 4.47
CA ASN A 182 9.12 -13.08 4.22
C ASN A 182 7.92 -13.13 3.25
N LEU A 183 7.89 -14.10 2.33
CA LEU A 183 6.75 -14.31 1.43
C LEU A 183 5.55 -14.88 2.20
N LYS A 184 5.79 -15.79 3.16
CA LYS A 184 4.76 -16.28 4.10
C LYS A 184 4.15 -15.12 4.89
N GLY A 185 4.98 -14.25 5.46
CA GLY A 185 4.53 -13.06 6.18
C GLY A 185 3.81 -12.05 5.28
N SER A 186 4.28 -11.86 4.05
CA SER A 186 3.60 -11.05 3.02
C SER A 186 2.18 -11.55 2.73
N GLY A 187 2.00 -12.87 2.57
CA GLY A 187 0.68 -13.48 2.38
C GLY A 187 -0.26 -13.28 3.57
N LEU A 188 0.28 -13.35 4.80
CA LEU A 188 -0.46 -13.12 6.04
C LEU A 188 -1.06 -11.70 6.09
N ILE A 189 -0.26 -10.66 5.82
CA ILE A 189 -0.73 -9.28 5.88
C ILE A 189 -1.60 -8.86 4.68
N ALA A 190 -1.43 -9.53 3.53
CA ALA A 190 -2.33 -9.38 2.39
C ALA A 190 -3.74 -9.88 2.73
N GLY A 191 -3.85 -11.11 3.25
CA GLY A 191 -5.15 -11.68 3.67
C GLY A 191 -5.82 -10.87 4.77
N GLU A 192 -5.03 -10.39 5.75
CA GLU A 192 -5.54 -9.49 6.78
C GLU A 192 -6.05 -8.17 6.21
N THR A 193 -5.33 -7.54 5.28
CA THR A 193 -5.77 -6.26 4.72
C THR A 193 -7.04 -6.41 3.89
N SER A 194 -7.18 -7.51 3.15
CA SER A 194 -8.44 -7.85 2.47
C SER A 194 -9.60 -7.99 3.46
N SER A 195 -9.36 -8.69 4.58
CA SER A 195 -10.38 -8.88 5.63
C SER A 195 -10.73 -7.56 6.32
N ALA A 196 -9.74 -6.71 6.57
CA ALA A 196 -9.91 -5.41 7.21
C ALA A 196 -10.75 -4.45 6.36
N TYR A 197 -10.59 -4.45 5.03
CA TYR A 197 -11.39 -3.58 4.16
C TYR A 197 -12.90 -3.90 4.23
N GLU A 198 -13.27 -5.17 4.32
CA GLU A 198 -14.67 -5.59 4.46
C GLU A 198 -15.27 -5.22 5.84
N ASP A 199 -14.42 -5.18 6.86
CA ASP A 199 -14.82 -5.06 8.27
C ASP A 199 -14.76 -3.63 8.80
N ILE A 200 -13.68 -2.89 8.56
CA ILE A 200 -13.44 -1.54 9.11
C ILE A 200 -13.02 -0.55 8.01
N PHE A 201 -13.04 0.75 8.35
CA PHE A 201 -12.46 1.75 7.46
C PHE A 201 -10.96 1.54 7.30
N THR A 202 -10.51 1.29 6.08
CA THR A 202 -9.08 1.19 5.72
C THR A 202 -8.70 2.31 4.77
N MET A 203 -7.53 2.90 4.99
CA MET A 203 -6.92 3.86 4.07
C MET A 203 -5.41 3.69 4.01
N THR A 204 -4.84 3.82 2.82
CA THR A 204 -3.39 3.84 2.60
C THR A 204 -2.94 5.21 2.12
N ILE A 205 -1.90 5.75 2.75
CA ILE A 205 -1.28 7.03 2.44
C ILE A 205 0.13 6.76 1.93
N VAL A 206 0.35 6.91 0.63
CA VAL A 206 1.60 6.59 -0.05
C VAL A 206 2.51 7.82 -0.03
N LEU A 207 3.49 7.82 0.87
CA LEU A 207 4.38 8.96 1.13
C LEU A 207 5.79 8.78 0.58
N GLY A 208 6.16 7.56 0.18
CA GLY A 208 7.40 7.21 -0.50
C GLY A 208 7.18 6.04 -1.45
N ARG A 209 8.27 5.54 -2.04
CA ARG A 209 8.19 4.33 -2.89
C ARG A 209 7.53 3.19 -2.13
N THR A 210 6.69 2.43 -2.82
CA THR A 210 5.92 1.31 -2.25
C THR A 210 5.99 0.15 -3.24
N VAL A 211 6.60 -0.95 -2.82
CA VAL A 211 7.09 -2.00 -3.74
C VAL A 211 6.53 -3.37 -3.40
N GLY A 212 6.19 -4.19 -4.41
CA GLY A 212 5.84 -5.60 -4.23
C GLY A 212 4.62 -5.78 -3.31
N ILE A 213 4.80 -6.47 -2.17
CA ILE A 213 3.74 -6.62 -1.17
C ILE A 213 3.18 -5.27 -0.70
N GLY A 214 4.00 -4.23 -0.57
CA GLY A 214 3.54 -2.89 -0.23
C GLY A 214 2.54 -2.34 -1.25
N ALA A 215 2.77 -2.57 -2.54
CA ALA A 215 1.85 -2.16 -3.61
C ALA A 215 0.53 -2.94 -3.57
N TYR A 216 0.58 -4.23 -3.21
CA TYR A 216 -0.64 -5.01 -2.97
C TYR A 216 -1.42 -4.50 -1.76
N LEU A 217 -0.75 -4.14 -0.65
CA LEU A 217 -1.43 -3.58 0.53
C LEU A 217 -2.16 -2.27 0.22
N VAL A 218 -1.62 -1.44 -0.68
CA VAL A 218 -2.30 -0.26 -1.21
C VAL A 218 -3.62 -0.68 -1.86
N ARG A 219 -3.58 -1.60 -2.83
CA ARG A 219 -4.79 -2.02 -3.55
C ARG A 219 -5.79 -2.75 -2.66
N LEU A 220 -5.32 -3.64 -1.79
CA LEU A 220 -6.17 -4.40 -0.87
C LEU A 220 -6.84 -3.51 0.18
N GLY A 221 -6.17 -2.43 0.61
CA GLY A 221 -6.75 -1.41 1.48
C GLY A 221 -7.72 -0.46 0.77
N GLN A 222 -7.77 -0.53 -0.57
CA GLN A 222 -8.59 0.23 -1.50
C GLN A 222 -8.32 1.74 -1.47
N ARG A 223 -8.80 2.44 -0.44
CA ARG A 223 -8.79 3.91 -0.36
C ARG A 223 -7.36 4.42 -0.29
N THR A 224 -6.93 5.11 -1.33
CA THR A 224 -5.51 5.46 -1.51
C THR A 224 -5.32 6.94 -1.75
N ILE A 225 -4.43 7.55 -0.96
CA ILE A 225 -3.92 8.91 -1.18
C ILE A 225 -2.45 8.81 -1.57
N GLN A 226 -2.08 9.34 -2.73
CA GLN A 226 -0.71 9.26 -3.25
C GLN A 226 -0.05 10.64 -3.30
N LYS A 227 1.17 10.75 -2.79
CA LYS A 227 1.96 11.98 -2.92
C LYS A 227 2.38 12.18 -4.37
N LYS A 228 2.25 13.40 -4.88
CA LYS A 228 2.41 13.73 -6.31
C LYS A 228 3.76 13.28 -6.91
N THR A 229 4.82 13.34 -6.12
CA THR A 229 6.19 13.07 -6.58
C THR A 229 6.88 12.02 -5.70
N SER A 230 7.76 11.21 -6.29
CA SER A 230 8.64 10.29 -5.57
C SER A 230 7.91 9.31 -4.63
N SER A 231 6.68 8.92 -5.01
CA SER A 231 5.89 7.94 -4.27
C SER A 231 5.30 6.87 -5.20
N PRO A 232 6.13 6.24 -6.05
CA PRO A 232 5.65 5.27 -7.02
C PRO A 232 5.14 4.01 -6.30
N ILE A 233 4.00 3.50 -6.77
CA ILE A 233 3.43 2.21 -6.37
C ILE A 233 3.84 1.20 -7.45
N ILE A 234 4.81 0.32 -7.18
CA ILE A 234 5.39 -0.55 -8.22
C ILE A 234 5.46 -2.01 -7.79
N LEU A 235 5.37 -2.92 -8.75
CA LEU A 235 5.66 -4.34 -8.50
C LEU A 235 7.16 -4.63 -8.69
N THR A 236 7.72 -4.12 -9.78
CA THR A 236 9.13 -4.29 -10.16
C THR A 236 9.74 -2.94 -10.50
N GLY A 237 10.96 -2.68 -10.03
CA GLY A 237 11.70 -1.45 -10.33
C GLY A 237 12.11 -1.35 -11.80
N TYR A 238 12.15 -0.13 -12.34
CA TYR A 238 12.41 0.13 -13.76
C TYR A 238 13.75 -0.46 -14.25
N GLN A 239 14.80 -0.43 -13.42
CA GLN A 239 16.11 -1.00 -13.77
C GLN A 239 16.06 -2.51 -14.00
N ALA A 240 15.28 -3.22 -13.18
CA ALA A 240 15.10 -4.66 -13.33
C ALA A 240 14.31 -4.99 -14.60
N LEU A 241 13.31 -4.17 -14.96
CA LEU A 241 12.58 -4.29 -16.21
C LEU A 241 13.49 -4.04 -17.42
N ASN A 242 14.29 -2.98 -17.42
CA ASN A 242 15.24 -2.72 -18.51
C ASN A 242 16.23 -3.87 -18.69
N LYS A 243 16.74 -4.44 -17.58
CA LYS A 243 17.63 -5.62 -17.63
C LYS A 243 16.93 -6.84 -18.23
N LEU A 244 15.64 -7.05 -17.93
CA LEU A 244 14.83 -8.12 -18.50
C LEU A 244 14.58 -7.92 -20.00
N MET A 245 14.29 -6.68 -20.40
CA MET A 245 14.01 -6.31 -21.80
C MET A 245 15.28 -6.26 -22.66
N GLY A 246 16.46 -6.11 -22.06
CA GLY A 246 17.74 -5.97 -22.76
C GLY A 246 17.99 -4.59 -23.35
N CYS A 247 17.13 -3.61 -23.06
CA CYS A 247 17.26 -2.22 -23.49
C CYS A 247 16.70 -1.23 -22.46
N GLU A 248 17.09 0.04 -22.56
CA GLU A 248 16.66 1.11 -21.65
C GLU A 248 15.28 1.66 -22.04
N VAL A 249 14.23 0.91 -21.71
CA VAL A 249 12.83 1.29 -22.01
C VAL A 249 12.32 2.37 -21.06
N TYR A 250 12.60 2.22 -19.76
CA TYR A 250 12.09 3.08 -18.71
C TYR A 250 13.22 3.89 -18.06
N SER A 251 12.91 5.10 -17.58
CA SER A 251 13.89 6.01 -16.96
C SER A 251 13.64 6.22 -15.47
N THR A 252 12.39 6.09 -15.00
CA THR A 252 12.04 6.31 -13.59
C THR A 252 10.97 5.33 -13.11
N ASN A 253 10.90 5.11 -11.79
CA ASN A 253 9.79 4.35 -11.21
C ASN A 253 8.44 5.09 -11.29
N ASP A 254 8.45 6.43 -11.35
CA ASP A 254 7.21 7.22 -11.47
C ASP A 254 6.52 7.02 -12.84
N GLN A 255 7.27 6.66 -13.90
CA GLN A 255 6.68 6.25 -15.19
C GLN A 255 5.84 4.97 -15.08
N LEU A 256 6.12 4.12 -14.09
CA LEU A 256 5.44 2.82 -13.90
C LEU A 256 4.35 2.89 -12.84
N GLY A 257 4.56 3.70 -11.79
CA GLY A 257 3.73 3.69 -10.59
C GLY A 257 3.42 5.05 -9.99
N GLY A 258 3.80 6.14 -10.66
CA GLY A 258 3.45 7.49 -10.22
C GLY A 258 1.96 7.80 -10.47
N PRO A 259 1.49 9.00 -10.04
CA PRO A 259 0.09 9.40 -10.23
C PRO A 259 -0.36 9.40 -11.69
N GLY A 260 0.53 9.66 -12.65
CA GLY A 260 0.22 9.57 -14.09
C GLY A 260 -0.27 8.20 -14.55
N ILE A 261 0.01 7.15 -13.76
CA ILE A 261 -0.53 5.80 -13.95
C ILE A 261 -1.65 5.53 -12.94
N MET A 262 -1.35 5.65 -11.64
CA MET A 262 -2.21 5.13 -10.57
C MET A 262 -3.46 5.96 -10.30
N TYR A 263 -3.42 7.28 -10.51
CA TYR A 263 -4.62 8.12 -10.40
C TYR A 263 -5.51 7.99 -11.64
N ASN A 264 -4.88 7.80 -12.80
CA ASN A 264 -5.58 7.67 -14.09
C ASN A 264 -6.23 6.30 -14.29
N ASN A 265 -5.81 5.28 -13.54
CA ASN A 265 -6.39 3.92 -13.60
C ASN A 265 -7.27 3.57 -12.38
N GLY A 266 -7.44 4.48 -11.42
CA GLY A 266 -8.32 4.32 -10.27
C GLY A 266 -7.74 3.54 -9.09
N VAL A 267 -6.44 3.20 -9.08
CA VAL A 267 -5.77 2.66 -7.88
C VAL A 267 -5.64 3.73 -6.80
N THR A 268 -5.31 4.96 -7.20
CA THR A 268 -5.21 6.13 -6.33
C THR A 268 -6.51 6.92 -6.36
N HIS A 269 -7.13 7.16 -5.21
CA HIS A 269 -8.35 7.96 -5.09
C HIS A 269 -8.09 9.46 -5.09
N LEU A 270 -6.99 9.90 -4.45
CA LEU A 270 -6.59 11.31 -4.35
C LEU A 270 -5.08 11.46 -4.53
N VAL A 271 -4.67 12.59 -5.13
CA VAL A 271 -3.27 12.98 -5.25
C VAL A 271 -3.07 14.29 -4.50
N ALA A 272 -2.05 14.34 -3.64
CA ALA A 272 -1.70 15.56 -2.91
C ALA A 272 -0.23 15.95 -3.14
N PRO A 273 0.13 17.23 -3.10
CA PRO A 273 1.46 17.70 -3.49
C PRO A 273 2.60 17.26 -2.56
N ASP A 274 2.32 17.13 -1.26
CA ASP A 274 3.31 16.90 -0.22
C ASP A 274 2.76 16.04 0.93
N HIS A 275 3.63 15.70 1.90
CA HIS A 275 3.28 14.86 3.04
C HIS A 275 2.14 15.43 3.89
N LEU A 276 2.18 16.72 4.22
CA LEU A 276 1.18 17.37 5.07
C LEU A 276 -0.18 17.44 4.36
N SER A 277 -0.17 17.76 3.08
CA SER A 277 -1.37 17.75 2.24
C SER A 277 -1.99 16.36 2.19
N CYS A 278 -1.20 15.28 2.03
CA CYS A 278 -1.72 13.90 2.09
C CYS A 278 -2.41 13.59 3.43
N ILE A 279 -1.83 14.00 4.56
CA ILE A 279 -2.43 13.78 5.89
C ILE A 279 -3.69 14.62 6.05
N THR A 280 -3.70 15.86 5.55
CA THR A 280 -4.87 16.75 5.58
C THR A 280 -6.05 16.13 4.82
N GLU A 281 -5.78 15.57 3.64
CA GLU A 281 -6.77 14.84 2.84
C GLU A 281 -7.30 13.60 3.58
N ALA A 282 -6.43 12.84 4.25
CA ALA A 282 -6.84 11.69 5.06
C ALA A 282 -7.76 12.09 6.22
N LEU A 283 -7.44 13.18 6.93
CA LEU A 283 -8.26 13.72 8.01
C LEU A 283 -9.60 14.26 7.49
N GLN A 284 -9.60 14.95 6.34
CA GLN A 284 -10.82 15.43 5.71
C GLN A 284 -11.73 14.25 5.33
N TRP A 285 -11.18 13.17 4.77
CA TRP A 285 -11.95 11.97 4.46
C TRP A 285 -12.51 11.30 5.72
N LEU A 286 -11.70 11.15 6.78
CA LEU A 286 -12.16 10.62 8.06
C LEU A 286 -13.32 11.41 8.66
N SER A 287 -13.44 12.71 8.38
CA SER A 287 -14.54 13.53 8.89
C SER A 287 -15.93 13.06 8.43
N TYR A 288 -16.03 12.31 7.32
CA TYR A 288 -17.28 11.71 6.84
C TYR A 288 -17.56 10.35 7.50
N VAL A 289 -16.55 9.71 8.08
CA VAL A 289 -16.60 8.30 8.50
C VAL A 289 -16.90 8.19 10.00
N PRO A 290 -17.84 7.30 10.42
CA PRO A 290 -18.06 6.97 11.83
C PRO A 290 -16.76 6.70 12.62
N SER A 291 -16.77 7.02 13.91
CA SER A 291 -15.60 6.80 14.79
C SER A 291 -15.29 5.31 14.98
N ILE A 292 -16.31 4.45 14.86
CA ILE A 292 -16.24 2.99 14.85
C ILE A 292 -17.19 2.42 13.81
N ARG A 293 -16.90 1.22 13.28
CA ARG A 293 -17.79 0.52 12.34
C ARG A 293 -19.17 0.28 12.94
N GLY A 294 -20.22 0.63 12.21
CA GLY A 294 -21.62 0.53 12.63
C GLY A 294 -22.04 1.56 13.68
N GLY A 295 -21.17 2.54 13.95
CA GLY A 295 -21.47 3.66 14.85
C GLY A 295 -22.38 4.70 14.20
N LEU A 296 -22.70 5.75 14.97
CA LEU A 296 -23.45 6.89 14.46
C LEU A 296 -22.63 7.67 13.41
N LEU A 297 -23.31 8.20 12.41
CA LEU A 297 -22.70 9.09 11.43
C LEU A 297 -22.15 10.36 12.11
N PRO A 298 -20.99 10.88 11.67
CA PRO A 298 -20.44 12.14 12.16
C PRO A 298 -21.23 13.34 11.62
N ILE A 299 -22.42 13.57 12.17
CA ILE A 299 -23.25 14.73 11.85
C ILE A 299 -22.56 15.98 12.41
N VAL A 300 -22.36 16.97 11.56
CA VAL A 300 -21.72 18.24 11.96
C VAL A 300 -22.73 19.37 12.00
N ASP A 301 -22.46 20.34 12.85
CA ASP A 301 -23.21 21.59 12.90
C ASP A 301 -22.85 22.49 11.71
N LEU A 302 -23.87 22.96 11.00
CA LEU A 302 -23.74 23.81 9.82
C LEU A 302 -23.83 25.32 10.12
N ARG A 303 -24.07 25.72 11.38
CA ARG A 303 -24.23 27.14 11.73
C ARG A 303 -23.06 27.98 11.21
N GLY A 304 -23.38 29.01 10.44
CA GLY A 304 -22.40 29.92 9.81
C GLY A 304 -21.77 29.39 8.52
N VAL A 305 -22.12 28.18 8.07
CA VAL A 305 -21.67 27.58 6.81
C VAL A 305 -22.83 27.48 5.81
N ASP A 306 -23.93 26.86 6.22
CA ASP A 306 -25.11 26.64 5.39
C ASP A 306 -26.41 26.52 6.22
N GLU A 307 -27.57 26.57 5.57
CA GLU A 307 -28.89 26.45 6.20
C GLU A 307 -29.63 25.20 5.68
N ILE A 308 -30.27 24.45 6.59
CA ILE A 308 -30.97 23.20 6.22
C ILE A 308 -32.22 23.50 5.38
N GLU A 309 -33.03 24.48 5.78
CA GLU A 309 -34.34 24.81 5.17
C GLU A 309 -34.21 25.75 3.95
N ARG A 310 -33.05 25.76 3.28
CA ARG A 310 -32.86 26.57 2.07
C ARG A 310 -33.33 25.83 0.81
N SER A 311 -33.76 26.58 -0.20
CA SER A 311 -33.98 26.02 -1.54
C SER A 311 -32.66 25.69 -2.25
N VAL A 312 -32.69 24.69 -3.14
CA VAL A 312 -31.64 24.50 -4.15
C VAL A 312 -31.84 25.54 -5.25
N ASN A 313 -30.80 26.32 -5.57
CA ASN A 313 -30.91 27.42 -6.55
C ASN A 313 -30.30 27.06 -7.90
N TYR A 314 -29.22 26.28 -7.92
CA TYR A 314 -28.60 25.88 -9.18
C TYR A 314 -29.51 24.90 -9.93
N SER A 315 -29.93 25.28 -11.14
CA SER A 315 -30.71 24.43 -12.04
C SER A 315 -30.07 24.40 -13.42
N PRO A 316 -29.83 23.22 -14.01
CA PRO A 316 -29.34 23.11 -15.37
C PRO A 316 -30.42 23.55 -16.36
N GLN A 317 -30.00 24.04 -17.53
CA GLN A 317 -30.91 24.41 -18.61
C GLN A 317 -31.13 23.21 -19.54
N PRO A 318 -32.38 22.87 -19.89
CA PRO A 318 -32.65 21.79 -20.84
C PRO A 318 -31.87 21.94 -22.14
N GLY A 319 -31.20 20.87 -22.58
CA GLY A 319 -30.42 20.85 -23.82
C GLY A 319 -29.04 21.51 -23.74
N VAL A 320 -28.64 22.06 -22.60
CA VAL A 320 -27.32 22.68 -22.40
C VAL A 320 -26.46 21.81 -21.49
N SER A 321 -25.24 21.49 -21.94
CA SER A 321 -24.30 20.73 -21.12
C SER A 321 -23.80 21.51 -19.92
N TYR A 322 -23.63 20.85 -18.78
CA TYR A 322 -23.25 21.47 -17.52
C TYR A 322 -22.28 20.59 -16.72
N ASP A 323 -21.61 21.16 -15.71
CA ASP A 323 -20.82 20.40 -14.74
C ASP A 323 -21.73 19.90 -13.61
N PRO A 324 -21.93 18.58 -13.43
CA PRO A 324 -22.80 18.08 -12.37
C PRO A 324 -22.30 18.41 -10.97
N ARG A 325 -21.02 18.75 -10.80
CA ARG A 325 -20.50 19.24 -9.50
C ARG A 325 -21.25 20.47 -9.01
N HIS A 326 -21.80 21.29 -9.91
CA HIS A 326 -22.61 22.44 -9.55
C HIS A 326 -23.98 22.04 -8.98
N LEU A 327 -24.59 20.93 -9.45
CA LEU A 327 -25.79 20.36 -8.83
C LEU A 327 -25.51 19.97 -7.38
N LEU A 328 -24.31 19.44 -7.12
CA LEU A 328 -23.92 18.94 -5.80
C LEU A 328 -23.53 20.09 -4.88
N ALA A 329 -22.50 20.87 -5.24
CA ALA A 329 -21.81 21.82 -4.38
C ALA A 329 -22.26 23.28 -4.55
N GLY A 330 -23.06 23.57 -5.58
CA GLY A 330 -23.38 24.94 -5.99
C GLY A 330 -22.30 25.58 -6.86
N ALA A 331 -22.59 26.76 -7.39
CA ALA A 331 -21.69 27.55 -8.22
C ALA A 331 -22.03 29.03 -8.16
N HIS A 332 -21.11 29.90 -8.58
CA HIS A 332 -21.45 31.30 -8.83
C HIS A 332 -21.97 31.46 -10.26
N ASP A 333 -23.03 32.24 -10.45
CA ASP A 333 -23.50 32.59 -11.78
C ASP A 333 -22.60 33.63 -12.47
N GLY A 334 -22.92 33.99 -13.72
CA GLY A 334 -22.15 34.96 -14.50
C GLY A 334 -22.14 36.39 -13.91
N LYS A 335 -22.93 36.67 -12.87
CA LYS A 335 -22.96 37.94 -12.13
C LYS A 335 -22.26 37.83 -10.78
N GLY A 336 -21.68 36.67 -10.45
CA GLY A 336 -21.03 36.42 -9.16
C GLY A 336 -22.00 36.12 -8.03
N VAL A 337 -23.29 35.85 -8.31
CA VAL A 337 -24.26 35.47 -7.28
C VAL A 337 -24.14 33.98 -7.00
N TRP A 338 -24.05 33.61 -5.73
CA TRP A 338 -24.02 32.21 -5.30
C TRP A 338 -25.34 31.51 -5.59
N GLN A 339 -25.26 30.39 -6.30
CA GLN A 339 -26.37 29.48 -6.58
C GLN A 339 -26.13 28.20 -5.78
N ALA A 340 -26.88 27.99 -4.71
CA ALA A 340 -26.69 26.84 -3.85
C ALA A 340 -27.04 25.52 -4.57
N GLY A 341 -26.21 24.50 -4.37
CA GLY A 341 -26.45 23.13 -4.84
C GLY A 341 -27.32 22.34 -3.86
N PHE A 342 -27.42 21.03 -4.09
CA PHE A 342 -28.19 20.12 -3.23
C PHE A 342 -27.53 19.90 -1.86
N PHE A 343 -26.21 19.78 -1.84
CA PHE A 343 -25.45 19.53 -0.61
C PHE A 343 -24.98 20.81 0.06
N ASP A 344 -24.53 20.66 1.31
CA ASP A 344 -24.00 21.73 2.13
C ASP A 344 -22.81 22.39 1.44
N LYS A 345 -22.74 23.72 1.47
CA LYS A 345 -21.66 24.50 0.87
C LYS A 345 -20.29 23.99 1.32
N ASN A 346 -19.38 23.79 0.35
CA ASN A 346 -18.01 23.29 0.57
C ASN A 346 -17.91 21.90 1.23
N SER A 347 -18.98 21.11 1.22
CA SER A 347 -18.96 19.74 1.76
C SER A 347 -18.62 18.65 0.74
N PHE A 348 -18.80 18.90 -0.56
CA PHE A 348 -18.52 17.89 -1.58
C PHE A 348 -17.02 17.70 -1.78
N LYS A 349 -16.56 16.45 -1.61
CA LYS A 349 -15.20 16.01 -1.86
C LYS A 349 -15.20 14.88 -2.88
N GLU A 350 -14.81 15.22 -4.11
CA GLU A 350 -14.63 14.24 -5.19
C GLU A 350 -13.43 13.33 -4.92
N THR A 351 -13.56 12.06 -5.31
CA THR A 351 -12.49 11.04 -5.28
C THR A 351 -12.49 10.27 -6.60
N LEU A 352 -11.36 9.65 -6.96
CA LEU A 352 -11.19 8.94 -8.24
C LEU A 352 -11.42 9.83 -9.47
N GLY A 353 -11.23 11.15 -9.37
CA GLY A 353 -11.47 12.11 -10.46
C GLY A 353 -10.51 11.98 -11.66
N GLY A 354 -9.42 11.22 -11.51
CA GLY A 354 -8.47 10.93 -12.57
C GLY A 354 -8.92 9.82 -13.53
N TRP A 355 -9.84 8.97 -13.10
CA TRP A 355 -10.24 7.76 -13.80
C TRP A 355 -11.74 7.75 -14.10
N ALA A 356 -12.12 7.21 -15.27
CA ALA A 356 -13.50 7.03 -15.72
C ALA A 356 -14.40 8.25 -15.43
N LYS A 357 -14.04 9.39 -16.05
CA LYS A 357 -14.60 10.71 -15.75
C LYS A 357 -16.07 10.88 -16.14
N THR A 358 -16.65 9.92 -16.87
CA THR A 358 -18.09 9.85 -17.17
C THR A 358 -18.97 9.66 -15.94
N VAL A 359 -18.39 9.25 -14.80
CA VAL A 359 -19.08 9.20 -13.50
C VAL A 359 -18.23 9.94 -12.46
N ILE A 360 -18.88 10.76 -11.66
CA ILE A 360 -18.31 11.54 -10.57
C ILE A 360 -18.71 10.89 -9.26
N VAL A 361 -17.74 10.62 -8.39
CA VAL A 361 -17.98 9.96 -7.10
C VAL A 361 -17.31 10.74 -5.98
N GLY A 362 -17.95 10.83 -4.82
CA GLY A 362 -17.41 11.60 -3.70
C GLY A 362 -18.21 11.46 -2.43
N ARG A 363 -17.81 12.21 -1.40
CA ARG A 363 -18.58 12.37 -0.17
C ARG A 363 -19.11 13.80 -0.09
N ALA A 364 -20.29 13.97 0.46
CA ALA A 364 -20.87 15.29 0.75
C ALA A 364 -21.61 15.27 2.09
N ARG A 365 -22.13 16.42 2.52
CA ARG A 365 -23.06 16.50 3.66
C ARG A 365 -24.37 17.13 3.24
N LEU A 366 -25.48 16.61 3.75
CA LEU A 366 -26.83 17.13 3.59
C LEU A 366 -27.38 17.49 4.97
N GLY A 367 -27.49 18.77 5.28
CA GLY A 367 -27.90 19.20 6.61
C GLY A 367 -26.93 18.72 7.71
N GLY A 368 -25.65 18.58 7.39
CA GLY A 368 -24.61 18.08 8.29
C GLY A 368 -24.44 16.56 8.26
N ILE A 369 -25.39 15.81 7.66
CA ILE A 369 -25.36 14.35 7.57
C ILE A 369 -24.42 13.91 6.43
N PRO A 370 -23.33 13.18 6.70
CA PRO A 370 -22.43 12.72 5.66
C PRO A 370 -23.03 11.58 4.83
N MET A 371 -22.79 11.60 3.52
CA MET A 371 -23.18 10.53 2.60
C MET A 371 -22.25 10.42 1.40
N GLY A 372 -22.25 9.23 0.78
CA GLY A 372 -21.65 8.98 -0.52
C GLY A 372 -22.54 9.49 -1.65
N VAL A 373 -21.91 9.93 -2.73
CA VAL A 373 -22.58 10.49 -3.90
C VAL A 373 -22.04 9.86 -5.16
N VAL A 374 -22.93 9.45 -6.06
CA VAL A 374 -22.59 9.06 -7.44
C VAL A 374 -23.46 9.87 -8.40
N VAL A 375 -22.83 10.62 -9.30
CA VAL A 375 -23.54 11.38 -10.34
C VAL A 375 -22.87 11.20 -11.70
N THR A 376 -23.67 11.13 -12.76
CA THR A 376 -23.17 11.00 -14.13
C THR A 376 -22.66 12.35 -14.65
N GLU A 377 -21.46 12.37 -15.24
CA GLU A 377 -20.95 13.52 -15.99
C GLU A 377 -21.82 13.77 -17.22
N ASN A 378 -22.19 15.03 -17.45
CA ASN A 378 -23.09 15.41 -18.53
C ASN A 378 -22.34 15.83 -19.80
N ARG A 379 -21.12 16.35 -19.64
CA ARG A 379 -20.25 16.71 -20.77
C ARG A 379 -19.56 15.48 -21.33
N THR A 380 -19.19 15.53 -22.61
CA THR A 380 -18.22 14.58 -23.17
C THR A 380 -16.88 14.74 -22.44
N VAL A 381 -16.28 13.62 -22.05
CA VAL A 381 -14.97 13.59 -21.41
C VAL A 381 -13.95 12.88 -22.28
N GLU A 382 -12.68 13.19 -22.05
CA GLU A 382 -11.56 12.55 -22.72
C GLU A 382 -10.83 11.62 -21.75
N ALA A 383 -10.61 10.39 -22.20
CA ALA A 383 -9.73 9.42 -21.56
C ALA A 383 -8.46 9.28 -22.41
N ILE A 384 -7.31 9.57 -21.80
CA ILE A 384 -6.01 9.47 -22.46
C ILE A 384 -5.40 8.12 -22.12
N LYS A 385 -5.14 7.31 -23.15
CA LYS A 385 -4.35 6.08 -23.02
C LYS A 385 -2.90 6.41 -23.39
N PRO A 386 -1.94 6.34 -22.44
CA PRO A 386 -0.55 6.64 -22.72
C PRO A 386 0.03 5.63 -23.73
N ALA A 387 1.01 6.07 -24.52
CA ALA A 387 1.81 5.17 -25.34
C ALA A 387 2.58 4.19 -24.45
N ASP A 388 2.64 2.92 -24.84
CA ASP A 388 3.46 1.92 -24.17
C ASP A 388 4.94 2.13 -24.55
N PRO A 389 5.83 2.52 -23.62
CA PRO A 389 7.24 2.71 -23.94
C PRO A 389 7.93 1.43 -24.46
N ALA A 390 7.40 0.25 -24.15
CA ALA A 390 7.94 -1.02 -24.63
C ALA A 390 7.56 -1.35 -26.08
N ASP A 391 6.54 -0.70 -26.65
CA ASP A 391 6.13 -0.85 -28.04
C ASP A 391 6.47 0.40 -28.84
N VAL A 392 7.49 0.30 -29.70
CA VAL A 392 7.97 1.41 -30.55
C VAL A 392 6.92 1.91 -31.55
N LYS A 393 5.83 1.16 -31.79
CA LYS A 393 4.72 1.56 -32.66
C LYS A 393 3.57 2.19 -31.89
N ALA A 394 3.57 2.11 -30.56
CA ALA A 394 2.49 2.67 -29.76
C ALA A 394 2.55 4.20 -29.77
N SER A 395 1.39 4.80 -29.96
CA SER A 395 1.16 6.23 -29.78
C SER A 395 0.12 6.43 -28.68
N GLU A 396 0.12 7.64 -28.10
CA GLU A 396 -0.98 8.05 -27.23
C GLU A 396 -2.31 8.01 -28.01
N ALA A 397 -3.37 7.59 -27.33
CA ALA A 397 -4.72 7.58 -27.89
C ALA A 397 -5.66 8.39 -27.00
N VAL A 398 -6.41 9.31 -27.60
CA VAL A 398 -7.47 10.07 -26.94
C VAL A 398 -8.80 9.43 -27.29
N ILE A 399 -9.51 8.95 -26.27
CA ILE A 399 -10.82 8.31 -26.40
C ILE A 399 -11.86 9.29 -25.88
N GLN A 400 -12.82 9.66 -26.73
CA GLN A 400 -13.96 10.48 -26.30
C GLN A 400 -15.07 9.58 -25.75
N GLU A 401 -15.50 9.89 -24.53
CA GLU A 401 -16.61 9.22 -23.86
C GLU A 401 -17.75 10.24 -23.68
N PRO A 402 -18.85 10.12 -24.44
CA PRO A 402 -20.05 10.92 -24.25
C PRO A 402 -20.57 10.87 -22.81
N GLY A 403 -20.97 12.03 -22.29
CA GLY A 403 -21.61 12.15 -20.98
C GLY A 403 -22.95 11.42 -20.92
N GLY A 404 -23.36 11.01 -19.72
CA GLY A 404 -24.61 10.28 -19.49
C GLY A 404 -24.63 8.82 -19.96
N VAL A 405 -23.47 8.26 -20.35
CA VAL A 405 -23.33 6.87 -20.82
C VAL A 405 -22.37 6.10 -19.92
N TRP A 406 -22.72 4.85 -19.60
CA TRP A 406 -21.80 3.93 -18.94
C TRP A 406 -20.89 3.21 -19.94
N PHE A 407 -19.61 3.23 -19.61
CA PHE A 407 -18.53 2.51 -20.25
C PHE A 407 -17.98 1.47 -19.26
N PRO A 408 -17.19 0.47 -19.71
CA PRO A 408 -16.65 -0.53 -18.80
C PRO A 408 -15.89 0.03 -17.60
N ASN A 409 -15.12 1.11 -17.80
CA ASN A 409 -14.39 1.81 -16.76
C ASN A 409 -15.33 2.55 -15.78
N SER A 410 -16.39 3.20 -16.25
CA SER A 410 -17.32 3.95 -15.39
C SER A 410 -18.32 3.07 -14.67
N ALA A 411 -18.73 1.95 -15.27
CA ALA A 411 -19.46 0.89 -14.58
C ALA A 411 -18.61 0.32 -13.42
N TYR A 412 -17.32 0.07 -13.65
CA TYR A 412 -16.41 -0.36 -12.59
C TYR A 412 -16.24 0.74 -11.52
N LYS A 413 -15.97 1.99 -11.89
CA LYS A 413 -15.86 3.10 -10.93
C LYS A 413 -17.11 3.24 -10.05
N THR A 414 -18.29 3.07 -10.63
CA THR A 414 -19.57 3.07 -9.91
C THR A 414 -19.61 1.94 -8.89
N ALA A 415 -19.32 0.71 -9.29
CA ALA A 415 -19.30 -0.45 -8.40
C ALA A 415 -18.25 -0.32 -7.27
N GLN A 416 -17.05 0.17 -7.59
CA GLN A 416 -16.00 0.43 -6.61
C GLN A 416 -16.45 1.47 -5.59
N ALA A 417 -17.05 2.59 -6.03
CA ALA A 417 -17.53 3.63 -5.13
C ALA A 417 -18.62 3.11 -4.18
N ILE A 418 -19.60 2.33 -4.69
CA ILE A 418 -20.63 1.70 -3.86
C ILE A 418 -20.01 0.81 -2.78
N ASN A 419 -19.01 -0.01 -3.13
CA ASN A 419 -18.32 -0.86 -2.17
C ASN A 419 -17.54 -0.05 -1.12
N ASP A 420 -16.87 1.03 -1.53
CA ASP A 420 -16.14 1.92 -0.64
C ASP A 420 -17.08 2.64 0.34
N PHE A 421 -18.26 3.10 -0.12
CA PHE A 421 -19.27 3.73 0.73
C PHE A 421 -19.93 2.74 1.69
N ARG A 422 -20.21 1.51 1.25
CA ARG A 422 -20.72 0.42 2.10
C ARG A 422 -19.78 0.16 3.26
N THR A 423 -18.47 0.11 3.00
CA THR A 423 -17.45 -0.16 4.03
C THR A 423 -17.07 1.10 4.83
N GLU A 424 -17.59 2.27 4.46
CA GLU A 424 -17.59 3.51 5.25
C GLU A 424 -18.86 3.68 6.10
N ASP A 425 -19.84 2.78 5.98
CA ASP A 425 -21.19 2.89 6.57
C ASP A 425 -21.93 4.19 6.20
N LEU A 426 -21.69 4.69 4.98
CA LEU A 426 -22.35 5.89 4.48
C LEU A 426 -23.66 5.55 3.76
N PRO A 427 -24.74 6.34 3.97
CA PRO A 427 -25.84 6.40 3.03
C PRO A 427 -25.33 6.78 1.64
N LEU A 428 -26.07 6.39 0.60
CA LEU A 428 -25.70 6.65 -0.79
C LEU A 428 -26.83 7.37 -1.50
N MET A 429 -26.46 8.39 -2.27
CA MET A 429 -27.34 9.09 -3.21
C MET A 429 -26.84 8.94 -4.64
#